data_AF-A0A8H6WQL1-F1
#
_entry.id   AF-A0A8H6WQL1-F1
#
_cell.length_a   1.000
_cell.length_b   1.000
_cell.length_c   1.000
_cell.angle_alpha   90.00
_cell.angle_beta   90.00
_cell.angle_gamma   90.00
#
_symmetry.space_group_name_H-M   'P 1'
#
loop_
_entity.id
_entity.type
_entity.pdbx_description
1 polymer ?
#
loop_
_entity_poly.entity_id
_entity_poly.type
_entity_poly.pdbx_seq_one_letter_code
_entity_poly.pdbx_strand_id
1 'polypeptide(L)'
;MRHQTLLTLLVSVHSCFVCTAGLGVSLPQSPNHSESWLFNLKHNQIFLPLYAYPDDGCGAWSSVNNAISSYPSLPWYILVNPKNGPGPTDTKYQDCVAGLPAAAIRVVMGYIDTTTAKDTPINSQIDTYAAWAREARPTGIYLDVLDATSENLGMYAGYAAHAKSRGLSFIGLGVGKAASAEYLALGDLVTTVEEKYSAFDSDASSLSGNISKQAVFLHDAPQSGGYTDTIAGLQKSGAAAVYLTELPITSDAVPDILDNFVREVDSQLSVAASASAASTSSRSSSAASSSAPSSSSSATAQPLPSSDSAAKRHRTIIGGALGGVAALVLLLLGMVLCLLRRRRGKPSRSGRIESGSIAAFTDARSSVSPAPQGKIKDGGWSRAFPFAANSQRQYYHA
;
A
#
# COMPACT_ATOMS: atom_id res chain seq x y z
N MET A 1 -17.07 -52.10 -51.55
CA MET A 1 -16.10 -51.09 -52.04
C MET A 1 -15.70 -50.25 -50.82
N ARG A 2 -14.59 -50.60 -50.13
CA ARG A 2 -13.31 -49.84 -50.06
C ARG A 2 -13.56 -48.33 -49.80
N HIS A 3 -13.17 -47.70 -48.68
CA HIS A 3 -11.89 -47.64 -47.95
C HIS A 3 -12.17 -47.24 -46.46
N GLN A 4 -11.59 -47.90 -45.42
CA GLN A 4 -10.33 -47.57 -44.71
C GLN A 4 -10.45 -46.27 -43.84
N THR A 5 -10.09 -46.12 -42.55
CA THR A 5 -9.22 -46.90 -41.64
C THR A 5 -9.35 -46.39 -40.16
N LEU A 6 -9.30 -47.34 -39.21
CA LEU A 6 -8.63 -47.36 -37.88
C LEU A 6 -9.09 -46.57 -36.61
N LEU A 7 -9.60 -47.37 -35.64
CA LEU A 7 -9.20 -47.59 -34.22
C LEU A 7 -8.93 -46.38 -33.28
N THR A 8 -9.65 -46.11 -32.16
CA THR A 8 -9.86 -46.85 -30.87
C THR A 8 -8.56 -47.38 -30.23
N LEU A 9 -8.22 -47.24 -28.94
CA LEU A 9 -9.00 -47.33 -27.70
C LEU A 9 -8.11 -46.92 -26.49
N LEU A 10 -8.76 -46.53 -25.38
CA LEU A 10 -8.24 -46.40 -24.01
C LEU A 10 -7.46 -47.63 -23.50
N VAL A 11 -6.57 -47.47 -22.52
CA VAL A 11 -6.46 -48.28 -21.27
C VAL A 11 -5.51 -47.61 -20.25
N SER A 12 -6.01 -47.53 -19.01
CA SER A 12 -5.32 -47.24 -17.74
C SER A 12 -4.58 -48.47 -17.22
N VAL A 13 -3.49 -48.33 -16.44
CA VAL A 13 -3.16 -49.13 -15.22
C VAL A 13 -1.64 -49.15 -14.88
N HIS A 14 -1.36 -48.65 -13.67
CA HIS A 14 -0.40 -49.09 -12.63
C HIS A 14 1.12 -48.89 -12.72
N SER A 15 1.61 -48.48 -11.54
CA SER A 15 2.95 -48.32 -11.02
C SER A 15 3.96 -49.41 -11.39
N CYS A 16 5.22 -48.99 -11.57
CA CYS A 16 6.38 -49.84 -11.30
C CYS A 16 7.49 -49.01 -10.63
N PHE A 17 7.88 -49.44 -9.44
CA PHE A 17 8.96 -48.92 -8.62
C PHE A 17 10.05 -49.99 -8.65
N VAL A 18 11.17 -49.80 -9.35
CA VAL A 18 12.45 -50.48 -9.05
C VAL A 18 13.62 -49.62 -9.51
N CYS A 19 14.60 -49.55 -8.61
CA CYS A 19 15.93 -48.96 -8.62
C CYS A 19 16.76 -49.09 -9.90
N THR A 20 17.48 -48.00 -10.21
CA THR A 20 18.86 -48.07 -10.71
C THR A 20 19.75 -47.14 -9.90
N ALA A 21 20.80 -47.72 -9.35
CA ALA A 21 21.84 -47.05 -8.57
C ALA A 21 22.82 -46.28 -9.47
N GLY A 22 23.29 -45.14 -8.94
CA GLY A 22 24.69 -44.75 -8.98
C GLY A 22 25.31 -44.34 -10.31
N LEU A 23 25.19 -43.06 -10.67
CA LEU A 23 26.31 -42.25 -11.14
C LEU A 23 26.12 -40.82 -10.59
N GLY A 24 26.95 -40.47 -9.60
CA GLY A 24 26.97 -39.16 -8.97
C GLY A 24 27.53 -38.11 -9.92
N VAL A 25 26.62 -37.31 -10.48
CA VAL A 25 26.94 -35.95 -10.92
C VAL A 25 26.34 -35.04 -9.86
N SER A 26 27.19 -34.45 -9.01
CA SER A 26 26.78 -33.39 -8.08
C SER A 26 26.29 -32.20 -8.90
N LEU A 27 24.98 -32.10 -9.07
CA LEU A 27 24.33 -30.83 -9.38
C LEU A 27 24.55 -29.91 -8.17
N PRO A 28 25.06 -28.68 -8.34
CA PRO A 28 25.10 -27.74 -7.23
C PRO A 28 23.67 -27.48 -6.78
N GLN A 29 23.39 -27.82 -5.53
CA GLN A 29 22.17 -27.41 -4.85
C GLN A 29 22.10 -25.88 -4.90
N SER A 30 21.07 -25.37 -5.57
CA SER A 30 20.69 -23.96 -5.52
C SER A 30 20.53 -23.53 -4.06
N PRO A 31 21.29 -22.55 -3.55
CA PRO A 31 21.01 -21.98 -2.25
C PRO A 31 19.75 -21.12 -2.40
N ASN A 32 18.63 -21.62 -1.86
CA ASN A 32 17.42 -20.85 -1.61
C ASN A 32 17.68 -19.75 -0.57
N HIS A 33 18.44 -18.71 -0.87
CA HIS A 33 18.57 -17.51 -0.03
C HIS A 33 19.11 -16.32 -0.85
N SER A 34 18.25 -15.58 -1.58
CA SER A 34 18.65 -14.25 -2.09
C SER A 34 17.52 -13.26 -2.41
N GLU A 35 16.32 -13.38 -1.83
CA GLU A 35 15.27 -12.34 -1.96
C GLU A 35 15.05 -11.56 -0.65
N SER A 36 15.70 -11.94 0.44
CA SER A 36 15.50 -11.33 1.76
C SER A 36 16.22 -9.99 1.98
N TRP A 37 17.07 -9.55 1.04
CA TRP A 37 17.80 -8.29 1.16
C TRP A 37 17.00 -7.07 0.68
N LEU A 38 15.97 -7.26 -0.16
CA LEU A 38 15.05 -6.19 -0.56
C LEU A 38 14.06 -5.80 0.55
N PHE A 39 13.85 -6.67 1.55
CA PHE A 39 12.87 -6.46 2.61
C PHE A 39 13.42 -5.80 3.89
N ASN A 40 14.73 -5.56 3.97
CA ASN A 40 15.35 -5.03 5.19
C ASN A 40 15.91 -3.61 5.02
N LEU A 41 15.58 -2.95 3.92
CA LEU A 41 15.88 -1.56 3.75
C LEU A 41 14.59 -0.76 3.96
N LYS A 42 14.63 0.12 4.96
CA LYS A 42 13.60 1.15 5.19
C LYS A 42 13.66 2.12 4.03
N HIS A 43 12.82 1.89 3.04
CA HIS A 43 12.83 2.64 1.80
C HIS A 43 11.52 3.43 1.67
N ASN A 44 11.65 4.73 1.43
CA ASN A 44 10.51 5.53 1.06
C ASN A 44 10.15 5.18 -0.38
N GLN A 45 8.88 4.88 -0.58
CA GLN A 45 8.29 4.57 -1.87
C GLN A 45 7.78 5.87 -2.51
N ILE A 46 7.56 5.87 -3.82
CA ILE A 46 7.01 7.04 -4.49
C ILE A 46 5.50 7.09 -4.22
N PHE A 47 5.06 8.13 -3.52
CA PHE A 47 3.66 8.51 -3.45
C PHE A 47 3.43 9.60 -4.50
N LEU A 48 2.48 9.39 -5.41
CA LEU A 48 2.21 10.31 -6.53
C LEU A 48 0.71 10.63 -6.62
N PRO A 49 0.28 11.77 -6.07
CA PRO A 49 -0.99 12.41 -6.38
C PRO A 49 -1.05 12.81 -7.86
N LEU A 50 -1.60 11.95 -8.72
CA LEU A 50 -1.71 12.18 -10.16
C LEU A 50 -3.09 12.76 -10.49
N TYR A 51 -3.27 14.03 -10.14
CA TYR A 51 -4.56 14.72 -10.29
C TYR A 51 -4.71 15.41 -11.65
N ALA A 52 -3.59 15.60 -12.36
CA ALA A 52 -3.59 16.18 -13.69
C ALA A 52 -4.54 15.41 -14.61
N TYR A 53 -5.38 16.13 -15.33
CA TYR A 53 -6.17 15.54 -16.40
C TYR A 53 -5.23 14.94 -17.45
N PRO A 54 -5.42 13.68 -17.89
CA PRO A 54 -4.46 13.00 -18.77
C PRO A 54 -4.39 13.56 -20.20
N ASP A 55 -5.39 14.31 -20.63
CA ASP A 55 -5.65 14.70 -22.03
C ASP A 55 -5.80 13.50 -22.99
N ASP A 56 -6.08 13.78 -24.25
CA ASP A 56 -6.11 12.75 -25.29
C ASP A 56 -4.70 12.16 -25.50
N GLY A 57 -4.61 10.83 -25.56
CA GLY A 57 -3.34 10.13 -25.76
C GLY A 57 -2.38 10.22 -24.57
N CYS A 58 -2.84 10.61 -23.38
CA CYS A 58 -2.07 10.62 -22.14
C CYS A 58 -0.87 11.58 -22.14
N GLY A 59 -0.90 12.62 -22.98
CA GLY A 59 0.22 13.54 -23.17
C GLY A 59 0.61 14.29 -21.88
N ALA A 60 -0.38 14.68 -21.07
CA ALA A 60 -0.16 15.34 -19.80
C ALA A 60 0.54 14.43 -18.76
N TRP A 61 0.51 13.12 -18.95
CA TRP A 61 1.16 12.12 -18.08
C TRP A 61 2.50 11.63 -18.64
N SER A 62 3.02 12.23 -19.70
CA SER A 62 4.27 11.79 -20.34
C SER A 62 5.48 11.81 -19.39
N SER A 63 5.63 12.84 -18.54
CA SER A 63 6.69 12.90 -17.53
C SER A 63 6.55 11.80 -16.47
N VAL A 64 5.33 11.45 -16.07
CA VAL A 64 5.05 10.32 -15.17
C VAL A 64 5.46 9.00 -15.82
N ASN A 65 5.05 8.77 -17.06
CA ASN A 65 5.40 7.56 -17.80
C ASN A 65 6.93 7.42 -17.96
N ASN A 66 7.61 8.52 -18.27
CA ASN A 66 9.06 8.54 -18.38
C ASN A 66 9.74 8.23 -17.03
N ALA A 67 9.26 8.80 -15.92
CA ALA A 67 9.81 8.54 -14.61
C ALA A 67 9.62 7.07 -14.19
N ILE A 68 8.42 6.49 -14.36
CA ILE A 68 8.19 5.08 -14.04
C ILE A 68 9.08 4.16 -14.88
N SER A 69 9.25 4.46 -16.16
CA SER A 69 10.08 3.68 -17.08
C SER A 69 11.57 3.76 -16.76
N SER A 70 12.05 4.92 -16.30
CA SER A 70 13.45 5.14 -15.92
C SER A 70 13.81 4.50 -14.58
N TYR A 71 12.84 4.39 -13.66
CA TYR A 71 13.04 3.85 -12.31
C TYR A 71 12.08 2.67 -12.02
N PRO A 72 12.15 1.56 -12.78
CA PRO A 72 11.20 0.45 -12.66
C PRO A 72 11.38 -0.39 -11.38
N SER A 73 12.51 -0.24 -10.67
CA SER A 73 12.78 -0.88 -9.38
C SER A 73 12.05 -0.22 -8.21
N LEU A 74 11.63 1.04 -8.36
CA LEU A 74 10.93 1.76 -7.30
C LEU A 74 9.49 1.27 -7.15
N PRO A 75 8.97 1.15 -5.92
CA PRO A 75 7.55 0.99 -5.69
C PRO A 75 6.80 2.32 -5.91
N TRP A 76 5.70 2.26 -6.66
CA TRP A 76 4.87 3.41 -7.00
C TRP A 76 3.45 3.27 -6.42
N TYR A 77 3.05 4.26 -5.62
CA TYR A 77 1.69 4.48 -5.13
C TYR A 77 1.08 5.68 -5.86
N ILE A 78 0.23 5.43 -6.84
CA ILE A 78 -0.31 6.45 -7.73
C ILE A 78 -1.78 6.69 -7.39
N LEU A 79 -2.17 7.93 -7.15
CA LEU A 79 -3.55 8.31 -6.84
C LEU A 79 -4.16 9.00 -8.05
N VAL A 80 -5.24 8.43 -8.58
CA VAL A 80 -5.96 9.03 -9.70
C VAL A 80 -7.24 9.68 -9.22
N ASN A 81 -7.47 10.92 -9.65
CA ASN A 81 -8.62 11.73 -9.23
C ASN A 81 -9.36 12.33 -10.43
N PRO A 82 -10.28 11.59 -11.08
CA PRO A 82 -11.09 12.13 -12.17
C PRO A 82 -11.93 13.35 -11.78
N LYS A 83 -12.59 13.32 -10.61
CA LYS A 83 -13.45 14.42 -10.14
C LYS A 83 -13.77 14.31 -8.64
N ASN A 84 -12.78 14.56 -7.78
CA ASN A 84 -12.87 14.39 -6.32
C ASN A 84 -13.47 13.03 -5.92
N GLY A 85 -13.11 12.00 -6.68
CA GLY A 85 -13.89 10.78 -6.84
C GLY A 85 -13.71 10.20 -8.24
N PRO A 86 -14.38 9.08 -8.56
CA PRO A 86 -14.30 8.43 -9.87
C PRO A 86 -14.90 9.26 -11.00
N GLY A 87 -15.66 10.32 -10.68
CA GLY A 87 -16.35 11.16 -11.64
C GLY A 87 -17.37 10.41 -12.50
N PRO A 88 -17.93 11.05 -13.54
CA PRO A 88 -18.53 10.31 -14.65
C PRO A 88 -17.47 9.37 -15.25
N THR A 89 -17.89 8.28 -15.89
CA THR A 89 -16.98 7.35 -16.57
C THR A 89 -16.21 8.06 -17.69
N ASP A 90 -15.08 8.66 -17.35
CA ASP A 90 -14.15 9.26 -18.28
C ASP A 90 -13.22 8.14 -18.77
N THR A 91 -13.35 7.81 -20.05
CA THR A 91 -12.55 6.77 -20.67
C THR A 91 -11.08 7.18 -20.78
N LYS A 92 -10.73 8.48 -20.79
CA LYS A 92 -9.33 8.93 -20.89
C LYS A 92 -8.53 8.57 -19.66
N TYR A 93 -9.10 8.76 -18.46
CA TYR A 93 -8.46 8.29 -17.23
C TYR A 93 -8.25 6.78 -17.26
N GLN A 94 -9.24 6.01 -17.72
CA GLN A 94 -9.12 4.56 -17.80
C GLN A 94 -8.05 4.12 -18.79
N ASP A 95 -8.03 4.70 -19.99
CA ASP A 95 -7.06 4.39 -21.04
C ASP A 95 -5.63 4.71 -20.56
N CYS A 96 -5.45 5.86 -19.90
CA CYS A 96 -4.13 6.27 -19.41
C CYS A 96 -3.66 5.48 -18.19
N VAL A 97 -4.57 5.08 -17.30
CA VAL A 97 -4.23 4.16 -16.19
C VAL A 97 -3.84 2.79 -16.73
N ALA A 98 -4.56 2.26 -17.71
CA ALA A 98 -4.21 1.00 -18.36
C ALA A 98 -2.86 1.06 -19.09
N GLY A 99 -2.49 2.24 -19.60
CA GLY A 99 -1.22 2.51 -20.27
C GLY A 99 -0.02 2.79 -19.36
N LEU A 100 -0.17 2.84 -18.03
CA LEU A 100 0.95 3.14 -17.13
C LEU A 100 2.10 2.11 -17.28
N PRO A 101 3.37 2.56 -17.43
CA PRO A 101 4.52 1.66 -17.57
C PRO A 101 4.72 0.74 -16.38
N ALA A 102 5.17 -0.49 -16.64
CA ALA A 102 5.40 -1.50 -15.61
C ALA A 102 6.48 -1.04 -14.61
N ALA A 103 6.26 -1.34 -13.33
CA ALA A 103 7.23 -1.20 -12.25
C ALA A 103 7.20 -2.47 -11.37
N ALA A 104 8.24 -2.69 -10.56
CA ALA A 104 8.35 -3.83 -9.67
C ALA A 104 7.13 -3.95 -8.75
N ILE A 105 6.69 -2.82 -8.20
CA ILE A 105 5.44 -2.69 -7.46
C ILE A 105 4.75 -1.42 -7.96
N ARG A 106 3.52 -1.57 -8.47
CA ARG A 106 2.65 -0.44 -8.83
C ARG A 106 1.27 -0.64 -8.22
N VAL A 107 0.89 0.27 -7.33
CA VAL A 107 -0.42 0.33 -6.71
C VAL A 107 -1.09 1.59 -7.21
N VAL A 108 -2.21 1.42 -7.91
CA VAL A 108 -3.06 2.54 -8.35
C VAL A 108 -4.24 2.61 -7.41
N MET A 109 -4.48 3.78 -6.83
CA MET A 109 -5.59 4.06 -5.93
C MET A 109 -6.56 5.05 -6.57
N GLY A 110 -7.86 4.74 -6.51
CA GLY A 110 -8.90 5.71 -6.82
C GLY A 110 -9.09 6.68 -5.65
N TYR A 111 -8.91 7.97 -5.90
CA TYR A 111 -9.13 9.03 -4.91
C TYR A 111 -10.62 9.21 -4.61
N ILE A 112 -11.00 9.40 -3.35
CA ILE A 112 -12.35 9.77 -2.95
C ILE A 112 -12.30 10.85 -1.87
N ASP A 113 -12.88 12.02 -2.16
CA ASP A 113 -13.12 13.07 -1.16
C ASP A 113 -14.31 12.64 -0.29
N THR A 114 -14.05 12.39 0.99
CA THR A 114 -15.09 11.87 1.89
C THR A 114 -16.17 12.90 2.25
N THR A 115 -15.94 14.19 1.97
CA THR A 115 -16.94 15.25 2.18
C THR A 115 -18.05 15.25 1.13
N THR A 116 -17.80 14.63 -0.03
CA THR A 116 -18.80 14.46 -1.11
C THR A 116 -19.90 13.45 -0.78
N ALA A 117 -19.81 12.76 0.36
CA ALA A 117 -20.75 11.72 0.80
C ALA A 117 -22.22 12.17 0.83
N LYS A 118 -22.47 13.48 0.97
CA LYS A 118 -23.82 14.06 0.94
C LYS A 118 -24.48 13.97 -0.43
N ASP A 119 -23.70 14.15 -1.49
CA ASP A 119 -24.18 14.18 -2.87
C ASP A 119 -24.01 12.82 -3.54
N THR A 120 -22.89 12.15 -3.28
CA THR A 120 -22.58 10.82 -3.82
C THR A 120 -22.06 9.91 -2.72
N PRO A 121 -22.81 8.87 -2.30
CA PRO A 121 -22.39 7.96 -1.24
C PRO A 121 -21.02 7.34 -1.51
N ILE A 122 -20.14 7.31 -0.50
CA ILE A 122 -18.77 6.81 -0.63
C ILE A 122 -18.72 5.37 -1.16
N ASN A 123 -19.60 4.49 -0.69
CA ASN A 123 -19.70 3.12 -1.19
C ASN A 123 -20.08 3.05 -2.69
N SER A 124 -20.88 4.01 -3.18
CA SER A 124 -21.19 4.09 -4.61
C SER A 124 -19.97 4.50 -5.42
N GLN A 125 -19.14 5.41 -4.91
CA GLN A 125 -17.90 5.83 -5.57
C GLN A 125 -16.88 4.68 -5.61
N ILE A 126 -16.76 3.94 -4.51
CA ILE A 126 -15.97 2.69 -4.44
C ILE A 126 -16.46 1.70 -5.50
N ASP A 127 -17.79 1.49 -5.60
CA ASP A 127 -18.38 0.59 -6.57
C ASP A 127 -18.11 1.03 -8.01
N THR A 128 -18.11 2.33 -8.28
CA THR A 128 -17.76 2.88 -9.61
C THR A 128 -16.31 2.55 -9.98
N TYR A 129 -15.34 2.79 -9.10
CA TYR A 129 -13.95 2.38 -9.36
C TYR A 129 -13.82 0.88 -9.54
N ALA A 130 -14.51 0.08 -8.72
CA ALA A 130 -14.49 -1.38 -8.83
C ALA A 130 -15.10 -1.90 -10.14
N ALA A 131 -15.95 -1.09 -10.79
CA ALA A 131 -16.58 -1.41 -12.07
C ALA A 131 -15.73 -1.02 -13.28
N TRP A 132 -14.63 -0.28 -13.13
CA TRP A 132 -13.72 0.04 -14.25
C TRP A 132 -13.21 -1.22 -14.93
N ALA A 133 -12.87 -1.12 -16.22
CA ALA A 133 -12.27 -2.21 -16.98
C ALA A 133 -11.04 -2.76 -16.23
N ARG A 134 -10.80 -4.09 -16.29
CA ARG A 134 -9.80 -4.77 -15.46
C ARG A 134 -8.40 -4.15 -15.60
N GLU A 135 -8.06 -3.73 -16.81
CA GLU A 135 -6.77 -3.15 -17.18
C GLU A 135 -6.57 -1.75 -16.61
N ALA A 136 -7.67 -1.00 -16.44
CA ALA A 136 -7.70 0.35 -15.90
C ALA A 136 -8.02 0.41 -14.40
N ARG A 137 -8.54 -0.68 -13.83
CA ARG A 137 -9.12 -0.70 -12.49
C ARG A 137 -8.04 -0.43 -11.43
N PRO A 138 -8.25 0.55 -10.53
CA PRO A 138 -7.39 0.72 -9.36
C PRO A 138 -7.31 -0.57 -8.53
N THR A 139 -6.17 -0.82 -7.91
CA THR A 139 -5.98 -1.94 -6.97
C THR A 139 -6.31 -1.55 -5.53
N GLY A 140 -6.58 -0.27 -5.29
CA GLY A 140 -6.96 0.29 -4.01
C GLY A 140 -7.82 1.54 -4.12
N ILE A 141 -8.16 2.08 -2.96
CA ILE A 141 -8.83 3.37 -2.81
C ILE A 141 -8.05 4.23 -1.84
N TYR A 142 -8.10 5.54 -2.05
CA TYR A 142 -7.55 6.52 -1.13
C TYR A 142 -8.70 7.41 -0.64
N LEU A 143 -9.04 7.28 0.65
CA LEU A 143 -10.05 8.13 1.29
C LEU A 143 -9.36 9.39 1.79
N ASP A 144 -9.83 10.55 1.39
CA ASP A 144 -9.23 11.83 1.77
C ASP A 144 -10.21 12.75 2.50
N VAL A 145 -9.66 13.84 3.07
CA VAL A 145 -10.39 14.84 3.86
C VAL A 145 -11.04 14.19 5.08
N LEU A 146 -10.28 13.34 5.78
CA LEU A 146 -10.77 12.59 6.92
C LEU A 146 -11.00 13.50 8.13
N ASP A 147 -12.18 13.39 8.74
CA ASP A 147 -12.37 13.80 10.13
C ASP A 147 -11.96 12.66 11.05
N ALA A 148 -10.65 12.52 11.26
CA ALA A 148 -10.00 11.39 11.90
C ALA A 148 -10.19 11.32 13.43
N THR A 149 -11.44 11.28 13.89
CA THR A 149 -11.83 11.14 15.29
C THR A 149 -12.18 9.69 15.65
N SER A 150 -12.13 9.34 16.94
CA SER A 150 -12.55 8.01 17.40
C SER A 150 -14.02 7.69 17.07
N GLU A 151 -14.88 8.70 17.01
CA GLU A 151 -16.30 8.57 16.66
C GLU A 151 -16.49 8.14 15.20
N ASN A 152 -15.67 8.66 14.29
CA ASN A 152 -15.76 8.37 12.86
C ASN A 152 -14.99 7.11 12.43
N LEU A 153 -14.16 6.53 13.31
CA LEU A 153 -13.33 5.36 13.00
C LEU A 153 -14.17 4.20 12.44
N GLY A 154 -15.32 3.90 13.03
CA GLY A 154 -16.21 2.83 12.58
C GLY A 154 -16.75 3.06 11.18
N MET A 155 -17.04 4.32 10.81
CA MET A 155 -17.49 4.71 9.48
C MET A 155 -16.39 4.46 8.44
N TYR A 156 -15.18 4.97 8.67
CA TYR A 156 -14.05 4.76 7.75
C TYR A 156 -13.63 3.28 7.65
N ALA A 157 -13.72 2.53 8.76
CA ALA A 157 -13.53 1.09 8.74
C ALA A 157 -14.56 0.37 7.88
N GLY A 158 -15.82 0.84 7.90
CA GLY A 158 -16.87 0.36 7.00
C GLY A 158 -16.55 0.60 5.53
N TYR A 159 -16.06 1.79 5.16
CA TYR A 159 -15.64 2.09 3.78
C TYR A 159 -14.46 1.23 3.34
N ALA A 160 -13.44 1.07 4.20
CA ALA A 160 -12.30 0.21 3.92
C ALA A 160 -12.71 -1.26 3.74
N ALA A 161 -13.63 -1.77 4.56
CA ALA A 161 -14.16 -3.12 4.43
C ALA A 161 -14.98 -3.30 3.15
N HIS A 162 -15.78 -2.29 2.78
CA HIS A 162 -16.55 -2.29 1.54
C HIS A 162 -15.62 -2.34 0.32
N ALA A 163 -14.60 -1.48 0.27
CA ALA A 163 -13.58 -1.50 -0.79
C ALA A 163 -12.90 -2.86 -0.94
N LYS A 164 -12.44 -3.45 0.18
CA LYS A 164 -11.86 -4.81 0.19
C LYS A 164 -12.83 -5.86 -0.35
N SER A 165 -14.13 -5.76 -0.03
CA SER A 165 -15.16 -6.67 -0.55
C SER A 165 -15.37 -6.56 -2.07
N ARG A 166 -15.00 -5.42 -2.67
CA ARG A 166 -15.04 -5.18 -4.12
C ARG A 166 -13.73 -5.51 -4.84
N GLY A 167 -12.73 -6.03 -4.12
CA GLY A 167 -11.42 -6.36 -4.68
C GLY A 167 -10.45 -5.18 -4.77
N LEU A 168 -10.80 -4.02 -4.20
CA LEU A 168 -9.91 -2.88 -4.04
C LEU A 168 -9.21 -3.02 -2.68
N SER A 169 -8.12 -3.80 -2.67
CA SER A 169 -7.55 -4.33 -1.42
C SER A 169 -6.61 -3.38 -0.69
N PHE A 170 -6.00 -2.42 -1.39
CA PHE A 170 -5.08 -1.45 -0.79
C PHE A 170 -5.83 -0.20 -0.32
N ILE A 171 -5.68 0.16 0.96
CA ILE A 171 -6.40 1.28 1.58
C ILE A 171 -5.45 2.41 1.92
N GLY A 172 -5.57 3.51 1.18
CA GLY A 172 -4.96 4.79 1.49
C GLY A 172 -5.86 5.68 2.34
N LEU A 173 -5.30 6.42 3.29
CA LEU A 173 -6.01 7.39 4.12
C LEU A 173 -5.28 8.74 4.13
N GLY A 174 -5.95 9.81 3.73
CA GLY A 174 -5.47 11.19 3.82
C GLY A 174 -5.92 11.87 5.10
N VAL A 175 -5.07 11.82 6.13
CA VAL A 175 -5.31 12.53 7.40
C VAL A 175 -4.66 13.92 7.37
N GLY A 176 -3.53 14.06 6.68
CA GLY A 176 -2.78 15.31 6.50
C GLY A 176 -2.08 15.82 7.76
N LYS A 177 -2.23 15.11 8.88
CA LYS A 177 -1.67 15.42 10.19
C LYS A 177 -1.48 14.14 11.01
N ALA A 178 -0.89 14.28 12.20
CA ALA A 178 -0.72 13.17 13.13
C ALA A 178 -2.04 12.37 13.33
N ALA A 179 -1.96 11.06 13.12
CA ALA A 179 -3.09 10.14 13.19
C ALA A 179 -2.99 9.23 14.43
N SER A 180 -4.15 8.81 14.96
CA SER A 180 -4.18 7.85 16.05
C SER A 180 -3.68 6.46 15.60
N ALA A 181 -3.29 5.62 16.56
CA ALA A 181 -2.83 4.26 16.27
C ALA A 181 -3.88 3.43 15.52
N GLU A 182 -5.17 3.68 15.77
CA GLU A 182 -6.29 3.01 15.12
C GLU A 182 -6.41 3.39 13.64
N TYR A 183 -6.23 4.66 13.28
CA TYR A 183 -6.19 5.10 11.88
C TYR A 183 -4.94 4.59 11.16
N LEU A 184 -3.79 4.57 11.83
CA LEU A 184 -2.56 3.96 11.30
C LEU A 184 -2.71 2.44 11.10
N ALA A 185 -3.51 1.76 11.92
CA ALA A 185 -3.80 0.34 11.75
C ALA A 185 -4.80 0.07 10.62
N LEU A 186 -5.73 1.01 10.37
CA LEU A 186 -6.79 0.88 9.38
C LEU A 186 -6.27 0.95 7.94
N GLY A 187 -5.36 1.88 7.65
CA GLY A 187 -4.77 2.06 6.33
C GLY A 187 -3.59 1.12 6.05
N ASP A 188 -3.34 0.85 4.78
CA ASP A 188 -2.09 0.28 4.27
C ASP A 188 -1.06 1.39 4.00
N LEU A 189 -1.55 2.59 3.65
CA LEU A 189 -0.81 3.84 3.54
C LEU A 189 -1.61 4.98 4.19
N VAL A 190 -0.99 5.78 5.04
CA VAL A 190 -1.67 6.89 5.73
C VAL A 190 -0.84 8.16 5.61
N THR A 191 -1.36 9.16 4.92
CA THR A 191 -0.70 10.47 4.83
C THR A 191 -0.91 11.20 6.15
N THR A 192 0.15 11.34 6.93
CA THR A 192 0.14 11.96 8.26
C THR A 192 0.88 13.29 8.31
N VAL A 193 1.50 13.68 7.20
CA VAL A 193 2.12 14.99 7.02
C VAL A 193 1.70 15.49 5.64
N GLU A 194 1.05 16.65 5.63
CA GLU A 194 0.76 17.42 4.43
C GLU A 194 1.04 18.89 4.73
N GLU A 195 2.21 19.36 4.30
CA GLU A 195 2.64 20.72 4.61
C GLU A 195 3.65 21.27 3.58
N LYS A 196 3.99 22.54 3.74
CA LYS A 196 5.04 23.18 2.94
C LYS A 196 6.38 22.51 3.21
N TYR A 197 7.16 22.29 2.17
CA TYR A 197 8.52 21.78 2.26
C TYR A 197 9.38 22.58 3.25
N SER A 198 9.24 23.90 3.27
CA SER A 198 9.99 24.79 4.17
C SER A 198 9.58 24.71 5.64
N ALA A 199 8.43 24.09 5.96
CA ALA A 199 7.97 23.85 7.32
C ALA A 199 8.39 22.48 7.85
N PHE A 200 8.72 21.54 6.94
CA PHE A 200 9.05 20.18 7.30
C PHE A 200 10.45 20.07 7.89
N ASP A 201 10.54 19.39 9.03
CA ASP A 201 11.81 19.01 9.65
C ASP A 201 12.38 17.77 8.95
N SER A 202 13.56 17.90 8.34
CA SER A 202 14.19 16.83 7.56
C SER A 202 14.51 15.58 8.39
N ASP A 203 14.66 15.69 9.71
CA ASP A 203 14.81 14.54 10.60
C ASP A 203 13.49 13.75 10.82
N ALA A 204 12.38 14.22 10.24
CA ALA A 204 11.05 13.62 10.32
C ALA A 204 10.57 13.38 11.77
N SER A 205 10.93 14.28 12.68
CA SER A 205 10.64 14.16 14.12
C SER A 205 9.14 14.19 14.46
N SER A 206 8.30 14.69 13.55
CA SER A 206 6.85 14.70 13.67
C SER A 206 6.20 13.31 13.50
N LEU A 207 6.89 12.35 12.89
CA LEU A 207 6.37 11.00 12.66
C LEU A 207 6.46 10.15 13.92
N SER A 208 5.37 9.46 14.26
CA SER A 208 5.32 8.58 15.42
C SER A 208 4.37 7.39 15.20
N GLY A 209 4.44 6.36 16.03
CA GLY A 209 3.60 5.16 15.88
C GLY A 209 4.08 4.24 14.75
N ASN A 210 3.18 3.82 13.86
CA ASN A 210 3.50 2.92 12.75
C ASN A 210 4.07 3.69 11.55
N ILE A 211 5.32 4.15 11.66
CA ILE A 211 5.98 4.99 10.65
C ILE A 211 6.08 4.29 9.29
N SER A 212 6.23 2.96 9.28
CA SER A 212 6.28 2.13 8.06
C SER A 212 4.98 2.08 7.25
N LYS A 213 3.92 2.75 7.70
CA LYS A 213 2.68 2.95 6.94
C LYS A 213 2.43 4.42 6.57
N GLN A 214 3.29 5.34 7.01
CA GLN A 214 3.03 6.76 6.89
C GLN A 214 3.60 7.33 5.59
N ALA A 215 2.78 8.09 4.89
CA ALA A 215 3.19 8.90 3.75
C ALA A 215 3.37 10.36 4.16
N VAL A 216 4.33 11.03 3.51
CA VAL A 216 4.62 12.44 3.69
C VAL A 216 4.42 13.18 2.37
N PHE A 217 3.57 14.20 2.36
CA PHE A 217 3.32 15.09 1.23
C PHE A 217 3.95 16.44 1.53
N LEU A 218 4.94 16.83 0.73
CA LEU A 218 5.57 18.15 0.80
C LEU A 218 5.31 18.95 -0.47
N HIS A 219 4.72 20.14 -0.32
CA HIS A 219 4.44 21.07 -1.43
C HIS A 219 5.25 22.37 -1.31
N ASP A 220 5.19 23.25 -2.32
CA ASP A 220 5.99 24.49 -2.38
C ASP A 220 7.50 24.25 -2.17
N ALA A 221 8.04 23.12 -2.67
CA ALA A 221 9.48 22.85 -2.60
C ALA A 221 10.27 23.76 -3.57
N PRO A 222 11.56 24.03 -3.28
CA PRO A 222 12.41 24.73 -4.24
C PRO A 222 12.50 23.99 -5.57
N GLN A 223 12.32 24.68 -6.69
CA GLN A 223 12.50 24.12 -8.04
C GLN A 223 13.94 23.70 -8.34
N SER A 224 14.91 24.31 -7.63
CA SER A 224 16.32 24.00 -7.74
C SER A 224 16.93 23.74 -6.36
N GLY A 225 17.94 22.87 -6.33
CA GLY A 225 18.51 22.33 -5.10
C GLY A 225 18.27 20.82 -5.00
N GLY A 226 18.95 20.20 -4.04
CA GLY A 226 18.75 18.78 -3.73
C GLY A 226 17.71 18.61 -2.61
N TYR A 227 16.98 17.51 -2.63
CA TYR A 227 16.06 17.07 -1.58
C TYR A 227 16.66 15.98 -0.69
N THR A 228 17.96 15.76 -0.83
CA THR A 228 18.71 14.61 -0.29
C THR A 228 18.58 14.49 1.22
N ASP A 229 18.74 15.57 1.98
CA ASP A 229 18.66 15.51 3.45
C ASP A 229 17.24 15.12 3.91
N THR A 230 16.21 15.68 3.27
CA THR A 230 14.81 15.38 3.54
C THR A 230 14.48 13.93 3.20
N ILE A 231 14.89 13.46 2.02
CA ILE A 231 14.67 12.07 1.59
C ILE A 231 15.40 11.10 2.52
N ALA A 232 16.67 11.38 2.83
CA ALA A 232 17.49 10.55 3.71
C ALA A 232 16.93 10.49 5.14
N GLY A 233 16.46 11.61 5.69
CA GLY A 233 15.85 11.63 7.01
C GLY A 233 14.52 10.89 7.09
N LEU A 234 13.68 10.99 6.05
CA LEU A 234 12.47 10.17 5.92
C LEU A 234 12.79 8.66 5.80
N GLN A 235 13.83 8.29 5.05
CA GLN A 235 14.27 6.89 4.96
C GLN A 235 14.80 6.38 6.30
N LYS A 236 15.57 7.20 7.00
CA LYS A 236 16.10 6.90 8.33
C LYS A 236 14.99 6.71 9.37
N SER A 237 13.94 7.53 9.34
CA SER A 237 12.77 7.34 10.20
C SER A 237 12.02 6.05 9.84
N GLY A 238 12.00 5.71 8.56
CA GLY A 238 11.32 4.56 7.99
C GLY A 238 9.91 4.88 7.55
N ALA A 239 9.68 6.12 7.07
CA ALA A 239 8.45 6.51 6.41
C ALA A 239 8.17 5.57 5.23
N ALA A 240 6.90 5.27 4.99
CA ALA A 240 6.51 4.33 3.94
C ALA A 240 6.71 4.94 2.56
N ALA A 241 6.30 6.19 2.37
CA ALA A 241 6.30 6.84 1.09
C ALA A 241 6.44 8.37 1.22
N VAL A 242 6.88 9.00 0.14
CA VAL A 242 7.02 10.45 0.07
C VAL A 242 6.51 10.95 -1.28
N TYR A 243 5.86 12.11 -1.26
CA TYR A 243 5.62 12.96 -2.42
C TYR A 243 6.24 14.32 -2.15
N LEU A 244 6.93 14.86 -3.14
CA LEU A 244 7.54 16.18 -3.07
C LEU A 244 7.27 16.90 -4.38
N THR A 245 6.74 18.13 -4.28
CA THR A 245 6.47 18.99 -5.43
C THR A 245 6.82 20.45 -5.13
N GLU A 246 7.28 21.15 -6.16
CA GLU A 246 7.42 22.60 -6.23
C GLU A 246 6.08 23.34 -6.32
N LEU A 247 5.03 22.63 -6.73
CA LEU A 247 3.73 23.21 -6.96
C LEU A 247 3.03 23.53 -5.64
N PRO A 248 2.15 24.54 -5.60
CA PRO A 248 1.30 24.77 -4.44
C PRO A 248 0.31 23.61 -4.27
N ILE A 249 -0.17 23.41 -3.05
CA ILE A 249 -1.12 22.33 -2.71
C ILE A 249 -2.43 22.35 -3.50
N THR A 250 -2.77 23.50 -4.09
CA THR A 250 -3.98 23.68 -4.92
C THR A 250 -3.77 23.31 -6.39
N SER A 251 -2.56 22.91 -6.78
CA SER A 251 -2.23 22.57 -8.16
C SER A 251 -2.52 21.11 -8.43
N ASP A 252 -3.20 20.84 -9.55
CA ASP A 252 -3.37 19.50 -10.09
C ASP A 252 -2.32 19.15 -11.15
N ALA A 253 -1.41 20.06 -11.50
CA ALA A 253 -0.41 19.82 -12.53
C ALA A 253 0.59 18.72 -12.12
N VAL A 254 1.17 18.04 -13.12
CA VAL A 254 2.33 17.17 -12.87
C VAL A 254 3.56 18.05 -12.63
N PRO A 255 4.34 17.81 -11.55
CA PRO A 255 5.49 18.64 -11.23
C PRO A 255 6.62 18.53 -12.26
N ASP A 256 7.24 19.67 -12.58
CA ASP A 256 8.42 19.75 -13.44
C ASP A 256 9.62 19.05 -12.78
N ILE A 257 9.66 19.02 -11.44
CA ILE A 257 10.75 18.40 -10.68
C ILE A 257 10.61 16.88 -10.52
N LEU A 258 9.56 16.25 -11.08
CA LEU A 258 9.24 14.84 -10.84
C LEU A 258 10.45 13.91 -11.04
N ASP A 259 11.13 14.04 -12.17
CA ASP A 259 12.31 13.20 -12.47
C ASP A 259 13.45 13.44 -11.48
N ASN A 260 13.70 14.70 -11.08
CA ASN A 260 14.73 15.00 -10.09
C ASN A 260 14.41 14.38 -8.72
N PHE A 261 13.18 14.57 -8.25
CA PHE A 261 12.70 13.97 -7.01
C PHE A 261 12.83 12.44 -7.02
N VAL A 262 12.35 11.77 -8.07
CA VAL A 262 12.38 10.30 -8.18
C VAL A 262 13.82 9.79 -8.26
N ARG A 263 14.68 10.46 -9.03
CA ARG A 263 16.12 10.16 -9.09
C ARG A 263 16.77 10.21 -7.72
N GLU A 264 16.46 11.23 -6.93
CA GLU A 264 17.04 11.36 -5.60
C GLU A 264 16.57 10.24 -4.68
N VAL A 265 15.30 9.86 -4.72
CA VAL A 265 14.81 8.69 -3.97
C VAL A 265 15.60 7.44 -4.34
N ASP A 266 15.73 7.14 -5.64
CA ASP A 266 16.49 5.99 -6.14
C ASP A 266 17.98 6.01 -5.72
N SER A 267 18.62 7.18 -5.78
CA SER A 267 20.02 7.34 -5.38
C SER A 267 20.23 6.97 -3.91
N GLN A 268 19.30 7.33 -3.03
CA GLN A 268 19.39 7.02 -1.62
C GLN A 268 19.15 5.53 -1.34
N LEU A 269 18.31 4.85 -2.15
CA LEU A 269 18.19 3.39 -2.07
C LEU A 269 19.52 2.70 -2.39
N SER A 270 20.21 3.18 -3.43
CA SER A 270 21.49 2.63 -3.87
C SER A 270 22.59 2.78 -2.81
N VAL A 271 22.62 3.93 -2.13
CA VAL A 271 23.54 4.18 -1.00
C VAL A 271 23.24 3.25 0.18
N ALA A 272 21.98 3.10 0.56
CA ALA A 272 21.58 2.24 1.67
C ALA A 272 21.85 0.75 1.40
N ALA A 273 21.64 0.28 0.17
CA ALA A 273 21.98 -1.08 -0.26
C ALA A 273 23.49 -1.33 -0.20
N SER A 274 24.30 -0.37 -0.67
CA SER A 274 25.77 -0.45 -0.64
C SER A 274 26.32 -0.49 0.79
N ALA A 275 25.78 0.34 1.69
CA ALA A 275 26.14 0.33 3.11
C ALA A 275 25.81 -1.01 3.80
N SER A 276 24.66 -1.59 3.47
CA SER A 276 24.24 -2.90 3.98
C SER A 276 25.15 -4.03 3.50
N ALA A 277 25.55 -4.01 2.22
CA ALA A 277 26.50 -4.97 1.66
C ALA A 277 27.88 -4.89 2.34
N ALA A 278 28.40 -3.68 2.59
CA ALA A 278 29.67 -3.46 3.29
C ALA A 278 29.63 -3.93 4.77
N SER A 279 28.49 -3.77 5.46
CA SER A 279 28.32 -4.27 6.83
C SER A 279 28.29 -5.81 6.90
N THR A 280 27.85 -6.46 5.82
CA THR A 280 27.79 -7.92 5.73
C THR A 280 29.18 -8.50 5.44
N SER A 281 29.93 -7.89 4.52
CA SER A 281 31.28 -8.35 4.15
C SER A 281 32.28 -8.27 5.31
N SER A 282 32.17 -7.25 6.17
CA SER A 282 33.01 -7.07 7.38
C SER A 282 32.71 -8.07 8.50
N ARG A 283 31.49 -8.63 8.56
CA ARG A 283 31.15 -9.71 9.50
C ARG A 283 31.65 -11.08 9.04
N SER A 284 31.71 -11.33 7.73
CA SER A 284 32.27 -12.57 7.18
C SER A 284 33.79 -12.67 7.30
N SER A 285 34.52 -11.54 7.32
CA SER A 285 35.99 -11.54 7.45
C SER A 285 36.49 -11.70 8.89
N SER A 286 35.64 -11.56 9.91
CA SER A 286 36.00 -11.77 11.32
C SER A 286 35.80 -13.20 11.83
N ALA A 287 35.23 -14.10 11.02
CA ALA A 287 35.06 -15.52 11.37
C ALA A 287 36.22 -16.43 10.90
N ALA A 288 37.22 -15.90 10.21
CA ALA A 288 38.33 -16.66 9.63
C ALA A 288 39.69 -16.23 10.20
N SER A 289 39.86 -16.35 11.52
CA SER A 289 41.19 -16.24 12.15
C SER A 289 41.22 -16.94 13.51
N SER A 290 41.05 -18.26 13.51
CA SER A 290 41.58 -19.12 14.58
C SER A 290 42.90 -19.71 14.11
N SER A 291 43.99 -19.01 14.39
CA SER A 291 45.37 -19.47 14.22
C SER A 291 45.68 -20.61 15.20
N ALA A 292 46.22 -21.69 14.66
CA ALA A 292 46.78 -22.81 15.42
C ALA A 292 48.03 -22.37 16.21
N PRO A 293 48.26 -22.86 17.45
CA PRO A 293 49.49 -22.58 18.17
C PRO A 293 50.58 -23.61 17.84
N SER A 294 51.76 -23.10 17.48
CA SER A 294 53.01 -23.85 17.35
C SER A 294 53.68 -24.06 18.72
N SER A 295 54.31 -25.21 18.88
CA SER A 295 54.87 -25.78 20.11
C SER A 295 56.34 -25.40 20.39
N SER A 296 56.66 -25.29 21.69
CA SER A 296 57.95 -25.54 22.41
C SER A 296 59.17 -24.65 22.07
N SER A 297 60.00 -24.16 23.00
CA SER A 297 60.19 -24.40 24.45
C SER A 297 61.29 -23.47 25.00
N SER A 298 61.14 -22.94 26.22
CA SER A 298 62.24 -22.68 27.16
C SER A 298 61.71 -22.37 28.57
N ALA A 299 62.43 -22.86 29.57
CA ALA A 299 62.07 -22.99 30.97
C ALA A 299 62.24 -21.68 31.78
N THR A 300 61.50 -21.54 32.91
CA THR A 300 62.04 -21.43 34.29
C THR A 300 60.99 -20.89 35.30
N ALA A 301 60.78 -21.66 36.37
CA ALA A 301 60.37 -21.39 37.77
C ALA A 301 59.19 -20.46 38.19
N GLN A 302 58.28 -21.10 38.95
CA GLN A 302 57.25 -20.74 39.96
C GLN A 302 57.58 -19.64 41.04
N PRO A 303 56.68 -19.30 42.02
CA PRO A 303 55.22 -19.03 42.02
C PRO A 303 54.71 -17.92 43.03
N LEU A 304 53.36 -17.79 43.15
CA LEU A 304 52.47 -17.25 44.26
C LEU A 304 51.99 -15.76 44.24
N PRO A 305 50.82 -15.40 44.83
CA PRO A 305 49.45 -15.96 44.69
C PRO A 305 48.32 -14.92 44.47
N SER A 306 47.10 -15.47 44.35
CA SER A 306 45.76 -14.97 44.79
C SER A 306 44.99 -13.94 43.95
N SER A 307 43.95 -14.44 43.28
CA SER A 307 42.53 -14.23 43.63
C SER A 307 41.69 -14.25 42.36
N ASP A 308 40.89 -15.31 42.14
CA ASP A 308 39.89 -15.25 41.08
C ASP A 308 38.58 -15.91 41.47
N SER A 309 37.50 -15.20 41.15
CA SER A 309 36.13 -15.48 41.54
C SER A 309 35.48 -16.42 40.53
N ALA A 310 35.01 -17.56 41.00
CA ALA A 310 34.34 -18.56 40.18
C ALA A 310 32.95 -18.09 39.72
N ALA A 311 32.79 -17.82 38.42
CA ALA A 311 31.47 -17.69 37.77
C ALA A 311 31.14 -18.95 36.97
N LYS A 312 30.32 -19.83 37.55
CA LYS A 312 29.70 -20.98 36.86
C LYS A 312 28.71 -20.48 35.80
N ARG A 313 28.88 -20.87 34.53
CA ARG A 313 27.85 -20.74 33.50
C ARG A 313 26.89 -21.93 33.55
N HIS A 314 25.64 -21.69 33.91
CA HIS A 314 24.53 -22.62 33.66
C HIS A 314 23.94 -22.35 32.28
N ARG A 315 23.92 -23.37 31.42
CA ARG A 315 23.08 -23.42 30.22
C ARG A 315 21.91 -24.35 30.53
N THR A 316 20.74 -23.76 30.77
CA THR A 316 19.49 -24.49 30.98
C THR A 316 18.69 -24.45 29.69
N ILE A 317 18.38 -25.63 29.15
CA ILE A 317 17.49 -25.84 28.00
C ILE A 317 16.07 -26.03 28.55
N ILE A 318 15.18 -25.07 28.35
CA ILE A 318 13.73 -25.19 28.57
C ILE A 318 13.05 -24.77 27.26
N GLY A 319 12.40 -25.71 26.57
CA GLY A 319 11.73 -25.42 25.30
C GLY A 319 10.80 -26.52 24.78
N GLY A 320 10.21 -27.34 25.65
CA GLY A 320 9.36 -28.48 25.23
C GLY A 320 7.85 -28.31 25.39
N ALA A 321 7.36 -27.40 26.22
CA ALA A 321 5.94 -27.40 26.63
C ALA A 321 5.04 -26.42 25.86
N LEU A 322 5.57 -25.31 25.33
CA LEU A 322 4.77 -24.26 24.69
C LEU A 322 4.29 -24.62 23.27
N GLY A 323 5.01 -25.50 22.56
CA GLY A 323 4.63 -25.92 21.21
C GLY A 323 3.39 -26.84 21.15
N GLY A 324 3.18 -27.67 22.18
CA GLY A 324 2.06 -28.62 22.22
C GLY A 324 0.70 -27.94 22.39
N VAL A 325 0.63 -26.86 23.19
CA VAL A 325 -0.61 -26.13 23.44
C VAL A 325 -1.06 -25.37 22.19
N ALA A 326 -0.13 -24.76 21.46
CA ALA A 326 -0.44 -24.06 20.21
C ALA A 326 -1.00 -25.02 19.14
N ALA A 327 -0.43 -26.22 19.02
CA ALA A 327 -0.90 -27.23 18.08
C ALA A 327 -2.31 -27.73 18.42
N LEU A 328 -2.62 -27.94 19.71
CA LEU A 328 -3.95 -28.35 20.18
C LEU A 328 -5.01 -27.28 19.92
N VAL A 329 -4.69 -26.00 20.15
CA VAL A 329 -5.62 -24.88 19.89
C VAL A 329 -5.93 -24.76 18.40
N LEU A 330 -4.94 -24.90 17.52
CA LEU A 330 -5.15 -24.85 16.06
C LEU A 330 -6.01 -26.01 15.56
N LEU A 331 -5.84 -27.21 16.14
CA LEU A 331 -6.63 -28.40 15.79
C LEU A 331 -8.10 -28.24 16.18
N LEU A 332 -8.36 -27.69 17.38
CA LEU A 332 -9.73 -27.39 17.84
C LEU A 332 -10.38 -26.29 16.98
N LEU A 333 -9.64 -25.24 16.62
CA LEU A 333 -10.13 -24.16 15.76
C LEU A 333 -10.52 -24.70 14.37
N GLY A 334 -9.68 -25.57 13.79
CA GLY A 334 -9.94 -26.24 12.52
C GLY A 334 -11.20 -27.10 12.56
N MET A 335 -11.41 -27.85 13.65
CA MET A 335 -12.59 -28.70 13.84
C MET A 335 -13.88 -27.85 13.93
N VAL A 336 -13.85 -26.74 14.68
CA VAL A 336 -14.99 -25.81 14.80
C VAL A 336 -15.34 -25.19 13.44
N LEU A 337 -14.34 -24.73 12.69
CA LEU A 337 -14.57 -24.16 11.34
C LEU A 337 -15.12 -25.19 10.36
N CYS A 338 -14.70 -26.45 10.47
CA CYS A 338 -15.23 -27.54 9.65
C CYS A 338 -16.71 -27.82 9.96
N LEU A 339 -17.10 -27.80 11.23
CA LEU A 339 -18.50 -27.98 11.66
C LEU A 339 -19.39 -26.79 11.27
N LEU A 340 -18.87 -25.56 11.35
CA LEU A 340 -19.60 -24.36 10.90
C LEU A 340 -19.80 -24.34 9.38
N ARG A 341 -18.81 -24.80 8.61
CA ARG A 341 -18.96 -24.96 7.15
C ARG A 341 -19.99 -26.02 6.79
N ARG A 342 -20.04 -27.15 7.51
CA ARG A 342 -21.08 -28.18 7.31
C ARG A 342 -22.50 -27.67 7.58
N ARG A 343 -22.68 -26.72 8.50
CA ARG A 343 -24.00 -26.14 8.80
C ARG A 343 -24.52 -25.17 7.74
N ARG A 344 -23.65 -24.61 6.89
CA ARG A 344 -24.05 -23.66 5.83
C ARG A 344 -24.53 -24.31 4.53
N GLY A 345 -24.55 -25.65 4.45
CA GLY A 345 -24.89 -26.41 3.24
C GLY A 345 -26.34 -26.91 3.11
N LYS A 346 -27.33 -26.28 3.74
CA LYS A 346 -28.74 -26.61 3.49
C LYS A 346 -29.44 -25.49 2.71
N PRO A 347 -29.74 -25.68 1.41
CA PRO A 347 -30.55 -24.72 0.66
C PRO A 347 -32.01 -24.77 1.15
N SER A 348 -32.50 -23.64 1.65
CA SER A 348 -33.91 -23.45 1.96
C SER A 348 -34.68 -23.29 0.64
N ARG A 349 -35.56 -24.25 0.36
CA ARG A 349 -36.43 -24.30 -0.83
C ARG A 349 -37.86 -23.99 -0.39
N SER A 350 -38.33 -22.75 -0.56
CA SER A 350 -39.75 -22.34 -0.63
C SER A 350 -39.78 -20.79 -0.77
N GLY A 351 -40.60 -20.13 -1.58
CA GLY A 351 -41.75 -20.56 -2.36
C GLY A 351 -42.13 -19.48 -3.37
N ARG A 352 -42.72 -19.96 -4.46
CA ARG A 352 -43.32 -19.25 -5.58
C ARG A 352 -44.64 -18.60 -5.13
N ILE A 353 -44.80 -17.30 -5.33
CA ILE A 353 -46.12 -16.66 -5.43
C ILE A 353 -46.18 -15.93 -6.77
N GLU A 354 -47.20 -16.29 -7.53
CA GLU A 354 -47.58 -15.82 -8.85
C GLU A 354 -48.84 -14.95 -8.68
N SER A 355 -49.01 -14.03 -9.65
CA SER A 355 -50.26 -13.36 -10.04
C SER A 355 -50.70 -12.07 -9.34
N GLY A 356 -50.90 -11.03 -10.16
CA GLY A 356 -51.67 -9.83 -9.80
C GLY A 356 -51.52 -8.64 -10.75
N SER A 357 -51.86 -8.82 -12.03
CA SER A 357 -52.03 -7.74 -13.03
C SER A 357 -53.25 -6.87 -12.72
N ILE A 358 -53.12 -5.54 -12.63
CA ILE A 358 -54.20 -4.57 -12.89
C ILE A 358 -53.65 -3.37 -13.66
N ALA A 359 -54.48 -2.95 -14.62
CA ALA A 359 -54.24 -2.13 -15.78
C ALA A 359 -53.92 -0.64 -15.54
N ALA A 360 -53.38 -0.08 -16.62
CA ALA A 360 -53.24 1.32 -16.93
C ALA A 360 -54.54 2.13 -16.75
N PHE A 361 -54.38 3.36 -16.26
CA PHE A 361 -55.32 4.44 -16.53
C PHE A 361 -54.51 5.65 -17.02
N THR A 362 -54.88 6.12 -18.19
CA THR A 362 -54.30 7.23 -18.92
C THR A 362 -54.99 8.55 -18.57
N ASP A 363 -54.17 9.59 -18.56
CA ASP A 363 -54.38 10.91 -19.19
C ASP A 363 -54.85 12.13 -18.38
N ALA A 364 -54.35 13.26 -18.90
CA ALA A 364 -54.82 14.64 -18.82
C ALA A 364 -54.17 15.63 -17.82
N ARG A 365 -53.07 16.24 -18.31
CA ARG A 365 -52.95 17.65 -18.77
C ARG A 365 -53.02 18.83 -17.76
N SER A 366 -52.05 19.74 -17.97
CA SER A 366 -52.04 21.22 -17.79
C SER A 366 -52.02 21.82 -16.37
N SER A 367 -50.97 22.58 -16.01
CA SER A 367 -50.84 24.03 -16.30
C SER A 367 -49.63 24.70 -15.61
N VAL A 368 -48.94 25.52 -16.41
CA VAL A 368 -47.98 26.63 -16.21
C VAL A 368 -48.04 27.44 -14.89
N SER A 369 -46.84 27.63 -14.27
CA SER A 369 -46.17 28.78 -13.55
C SER A 369 -46.91 30.02 -12.98
N PRO A 370 -46.28 30.95 -12.19
CA PRO A 370 -44.92 31.01 -11.60
C PRO A 370 -44.84 31.42 -10.09
N ALA A 371 -43.59 31.51 -9.61
CA ALA A 371 -43.07 31.89 -8.28
C ALA A 371 -43.46 33.29 -7.73
N PRO A 372 -43.17 33.54 -6.43
CA PRO A 372 -42.86 34.87 -5.92
C PRO A 372 -41.43 34.99 -5.37
N GLN A 373 -40.80 36.11 -5.71
CA GLN A 373 -39.52 36.60 -5.18
C GLN A 373 -39.66 37.03 -3.71
N GLY A 374 -38.76 36.56 -2.85
CA GLY A 374 -38.61 37.02 -1.47
C GLY A 374 -37.25 37.67 -1.26
N LYS A 375 -37.24 38.99 -1.00
CA LYS A 375 -36.09 39.76 -0.53
C LYS A 375 -35.75 39.38 0.91
N ILE A 376 -34.49 39.10 1.22
CA ILE A 376 -33.98 39.06 2.60
C ILE A 376 -32.88 40.10 2.78
N LYS A 377 -33.03 40.84 3.88
CA LYS A 377 -32.29 42.01 4.32
C LYS A 377 -30.95 41.64 4.94
N ASP A 378 -30.04 42.60 4.87
CA ASP A 378 -28.78 42.71 5.59
C ASP A 378 -28.95 42.59 7.11
N GLY A 379 -27.98 41.96 7.76
CA GLY A 379 -27.90 41.88 9.22
C GLY A 379 -26.62 41.18 9.66
N GLY A 380 -25.53 41.95 9.80
CA GLY A 380 -24.26 41.47 10.33
C GLY A 380 -24.30 41.28 11.84
N TRP A 381 -23.76 40.16 12.32
CA TRP A 381 -23.29 39.99 13.70
C TRP A 381 -21.96 39.23 13.70
N SER A 382 -20.91 39.92 14.12
CA SER A 382 -19.58 39.39 14.38
C SER A 382 -19.55 38.60 15.70
N ARG A 383 -18.85 37.47 15.73
CA ARG A 383 -18.05 37.02 16.90
C ARG A 383 -17.07 35.90 16.54
N ALA A 384 -16.00 35.84 17.32
CA ALA A 384 -14.67 35.33 16.98
C ALA A 384 -14.38 33.86 17.37
N PHE A 385 -13.23 33.38 16.85
CA PHE A 385 -12.35 32.24 17.23
C PHE A 385 -12.58 30.87 16.55
N PRO A 386 -11.54 30.02 16.36
CA PRO A 386 -10.13 30.28 16.02
C PRO A 386 -9.68 29.58 14.71
N PHE A 387 -8.44 29.87 14.31
CA PHE A 387 -7.72 29.37 13.12
C PHE A 387 -7.97 27.89 12.77
N ALA A 388 -8.53 27.64 11.60
CA ALA A 388 -8.36 26.42 10.84
C ALA A 388 -7.98 26.81 9.41
N ALA A 389 -6.71 26.64 9.05
CA ALA A 389 -6.27 26.71 7.67
C ALA A 389 -6.88 25.52 6.93
N ASN A 390 -7.98 25.77 6.22
CA ASN A 390 -8.59 24.82 5.30
C ASN A 390 -8.75 25.55 3.96
N SER A 391 -7.69 25.54 3.16
CA SER A 391 -7.62 26.16 1.83
C SER A 391 -7.98 25.19 0.71
N GLN A 392 -8.98 24.33 0.93
CA GLN A 392 -9.61 23.49 -0.11
C GLN A 392 -11.08 23.87 -0.36
N ARG A 393 -11.56 24.99 0.21
CA ARG A 393 -12.87 25.58 -0.14
C ARG A 393 -12.66 26.81 -1.01
N GLN A 394 -13.38 26.85 -2.13
CA GLN A 394 -13.25 27.79 -3.25
C GLN A 394 -12.13 27.29 -4.18
N TYR A 395 -12.38 26.64 -5.30
CA TYR A 395 -13.19 27.10 -6.43
C TYR A 395 -13.41 25.93 -7.41
N TYR A 396 -14.61 25.35 -7.52
CA TYR A 396 -15.02 24.63 -8.74
C TYR A 396 -16.54 24.68 -8.90
N HIS A 397 -17.03 25.82 -9.41
CA HIS A 397 -18.25 25.88 -10.21
C HIS A 397 -17.83 26.38 -11.59
N ALA A 398 -17.63 25.44 -12.52
CA ALA A 398 -17.77 25.62 -13.95
C ALA A 398 -18.21 24.29 -14.54
#